data_AF-A0A2A9G6A8-F1
#
_entry.id   AF-A0A2A9G6A8-F1
#
_cell.length_a   1.000
_cell.length_b   1.000
_cell.length_c   1.000
_cell.angle_alpha   90.00
_cell.angle_beta   90.00
_cell.angle_gamma   90.00
#
_symmetry.space_group_name_H-M   'P 1'
#
loop_
_entity.id
_entity.type
_entity.pdbx_description
1 polymer ?
#
loop_
_entity_poly.entity_id
_entity_poly.type
_entity_poly.pdbx_seq_one_letter_code
_entity_poly.pdbx_strand_id
1 'polypeptide(L)'
;MKAKIQAVGKLRLMEEKQRDRVGQQLDAMRQRHSHLSMQLEQLSALKGHAGQSARSVPTLTSATLMNVNRVDQMLQKMLHHHEHEQAVMQAECASVQKKLEHKHARVQGLEKVLERWRKKQSYEKAKKEQKLIEDIINSRVKRKTL
;
A
#
# COMPACT_ATOMS: atom_id res chain seq x y z
N MET A 1 -7.16 -17.70 28.27
CA MET A 1 -7.66 -16.90 27.11
C MET A 1 -7.17 -15.46 27.11
N LYS A 2 -7.16 -14.74 28.24
CA LYS A 2 -6.71 -13.33 28.31
C LYS A 2 -5.32 -13.08 27.69
N ALA A 3 -4.31 -13.88 28.06
CA ALA A 3 -2.95 -13.75 27.52
C ALA A 3 -2.88 -13.95 25.99
N LYS A 4 -3.64 -14.90 25.44
CA LYS A 4 -3.70 -15.16 23.99
C LYS A 4 -4.30 -13.99 23.22
N ILE A 5 -5.37 -13.38 23.75
CA ILE A 5 -6.00 -12.19 23.15
C ILE A 5 -5.06 -10.98 23.19
N GLN A 6 -4.31 -10.80 24.30
CA GLN A 6 -3.31 -9.73 24.39
C GLN A 6 -2.15 -9.94 23.42
N ALA A 7 -1.63 -11.16 23.29
CA ALA A 7 -0.55 -11.48 22.36
C ALA A 7 -0.96 -11.24 20.90
N VAL A 8 -2.14 -11.73 20.50
CA VAL A 8 -2.67 -11.50 19.14
C VAL A 8 -3.04 -10.02 18.92
N GLY A 9 -3.47 -9.31 19.95
CA GLY A 9 -3.70 -7.87 19.90
C GLY A 9 -2.41 -7.08 19.62
N LYS A 10 -1.31 -7.44 20.29
CA LYS A 10 0.02 -6.86 20.03
C LYS A 10 0.51 -7.20 18.62
N LEU A 11 0.31 -8.44 18.17
CA LEU A 11 0.65 -8.86 16.81
C LEU A 11 -0.12 -8.04 15.75
N ARG A 12 -1.43 -7.82 15.94
CA ARG A 12 -2.23 -6.97 15.05
C ARG A 12 -1.68 -5.56 14.97
N LEU A 13 -1.36 -4.92 16.10
CA LEU A 13 -0.80 -3.56 16.13
C LEU A 13 0.53 -3.47 15.39
N MET A 14 1.39 -4.49 15.51
CA MET A 14 2.65 -4.53 14.76
C MET A 14 2.41 -4.67 13.25
N GLU A 15 1.52 -5.57 12.84
CA GLU A 15 1.17 -5.77 11.43
C GLU A 15 0.50 -4.53 10.82
N GLU A 16 -0.34 -3.84 11.58
CA GLU A 16 -0.97 -2.57 11.18
C GLU A 16 0.08 -1.49 10.96
N LYS A 17 1.01 -1.30 11.92
CA LYS A 17 2.12 -0.36 11.75
C LYS A 17 2.99 -0.70 10.54
N GLN A 18 3.18 -1.98 10.26
CA GLN A 18 3.96 -2.42 9.10
C GLN A 18 3.20 -2.26 7.78
N ARG A 19 1.88 -2.41 7.78
CA ARG A 19 1.01 -2.06 6.66
C ARG A 19 1.10 -0.57 6.36
N ASP A 20 0.98 0.27 7.37
CA ASP A 20 0.96 1.73 7.22
C ASP A 20 2.30 2.25 6.69
N ARG A 21 3.42 1.70 7.15
CA ARG A 21 4.76 1.99 6.58
C ARG A 21 4.86 1.64 5.10
N VAL A 22 4.33 0.48 4.69
CA VAL A 22 4.32 0.09 3.27
C VAL A 22 3.37 0.97 2.47
N GLY A 23 2.24 1.40 3.06
CA GLY A 23 1.35 2.38 2.45
C GLY A 23 2.05 3.71 2.16
N GLN A 24 2.73 4.27 3.16
CA GLN A 24 3.52 5.51 3.00
C GLN A 24 4.61 5.38 1.91
N GLN A 25 5.29 4.23 1.86
CA GLN A 25 6.28 3.96 0.81
C GLN A 25 5.64 3.89 -0.58
N LEU A 26 4.48 3.25 -0.72
CA LEU A 26 3.74 3.17 -1.97
C LEU A 26 3.29 4.56 -2.43
N ASP A 27 2.79 5.40 -1.51
CA ASP A 27 2.36 6.76 -1.83
C ASP A 27 3.53 7.63 -2.29
N ALA A 28 4.69 7.53 -1.62
CA ALA A 28 5.92 8.21 -2.05
C ALA A 28 6.38 7.73 -3.45
N MET A 29 6.30 6.43 -3.73
CA MET A 29 6.61 5.90 -5.07
C MET A 29 5.62 6.41 -6.14
N ARG A 30 4.32 6.48 -5.82
CA ARG A 30 3.31 7.04 -6.72
C ARG A 30 3.53 8.52 -7.01
N GLN A 31 3.94 9.30 -6.01
CA GLN A 31 4.32 10.70 -6.21
C GLN A 31 5.53 10.82 -7.14
N ARG A 32 6.58 10.02 -6.93
CA ARG A 32 7.75 9.97 -7.83
C ARG A 32 7.36 9.58 -9.26
N HIS A 33 6.46 8.61 -9.42
CA HIS A 33 5.93 8.23 -10.72
C HIS A 33 5.18 9.38 -11.40
N SER A 34 4.35 10.11 -10.67
CA SER A 34 3.68 11.31 -11.19
C SER A 34 4.67 12.37 -11.68
N HIS A 35 5.73 12.63 -10.90
CA HIS A 35 6.78 13.57 -11.29
C HIS A 35 7.54 13.12 -12.55
N LEU A 36 7.89 11.84 -12.64
CA LEU A 36 8.55 11.28 -13.83
C LEU A 36 7.67 11.31 -15.07
N SER A 37 6.36 11.05 -14.93
CA SER A 37 5.40 11.23 -16.03
C SER A 37 5.35 12.67 -16.53
N MET A 38 5.37 13.65 -15.62
CA MET A 38 5.38 15.06 -15.99
C MET A 38 6.68 15.45 -16.72
N GLN A 39 7.82 14.91 -16.28
CA GLN A 39 9.12 15.13 -16.96
C GLN A 39 9.13 14.51 -18.36
N LEU A 40 8.57 13.31 -18.54
CA LEU A 40 8.39 12.68 -19.84
C LEU A 40 7.54 13.54 -20.78
N GLU A 41 6.44 14.09 -20.28
CA GLU A 41 5.58 14.99 -21.05
C GLU A 41 6.34 16.24 -21.51
N GLN A 42 7.11 16.87 -20.61
CA GLN A 42 7.97 18.01 -20.94
C GLN A 42 9.05 17.66 -21.97
N LEU A 43 9.70 16.50 -21.86
CA LEU A 43 10.69 16.03 -22.83
C LEU A 43 10.08 15.76 -24.20
N SER A 44 8.87 15.18 -24.23
CA SER A 44 8.13 14.94 -25.48
C SER A 44 7.73 16.25 -26.16
N ALA A 45 7.30 17.26 -25.38
CA ALA A 45 7.03 18.60 -25.87
C ALA A 45 8.30 19.26 -26.42
N LEU A 46 9.44 19.17 -25.71
CA LEU A 46 10.72 19.71 -26.17
C LEU A 46 11.17 19.08 -27.50
N LYS A 47 11.00 17.76 -27.66
CA LYS A 47 11.25 17.07 -28.93
C LYS A 47 10.36 17.61 -30.07
N GLY A 48 9.08 17.82 -29.80
CA GLY A 48 8.15 18.44 -30.75
C GLY A 48 8.57 19.85 -31.19
N HIS A 49 8.98 20.70 -30.25
CA HIS A 49 9.42 22.07 -30.52
C HIS A 49 10.77 22.13 -31.24
N ALA A 50 11.70 21.23 -30.90
CA ALA A 50 12.99 21.13 -31.58
C ALA A 50 12.81 20.72 -33.06
N GLY A 51 11.91 19.78 -33.34
CA GLY A 51 11.57 19.37 -34.70
C GLY A 51 10.89 20.47 -35.52
N GLN A 52 10.04 21.29 -34.90
CA GLN A 52 9.40 22.44 -35.56
C GLN A 52 10.40 23.58 -35.83
N SER A 53 11.28 23.88 -34.87
CA SER A 53 12.32 24.90 -35.03
C SER A 53 13.33 24.54 -36.11
N ALA A 54 13.63 23.26 -36.32
CA ALA A 54 14.49 22.81 -37.41
C ALA A 54 13.87 23.01 -38.81
N ARG A 55 12.53 23.06 -38.91
CA ARG A 55 11.79 23.22 -40.17
C ARG A 55 11.49 24.68 -40.53
N SER A 56 11.57 25.60 -39.57
CA SER A 56 11.24 27.01 -39.77
C SER A 56 12.44 27.91 -40.12
N VAL A 57 13.67 27.39 -40.08
CA VAL A 57 14.88 28.17 -40.40
C VAL A 57 15.12 28.21 -41.92
N PRO A 58 15.08 29.40 -42.56
CA PRO A 58 15.18 29.52 -44.02
C PRO A 58 16.59 29.25 -44.58
N THR A 59 17.62 29.22 -43.74
CA THR A 59 19.02 28.97 -44.14
C THR A 59 19.65 27.93 -43.21
N LEU A 60 19.59 26.66 -43.58
CA LEU A 60 20.17 25.56 -42.83
C LEU A 60 21.68 25.47 -43.07
N THR A 61 22.47 25.96 -42.12
CA THR A 61 23.92 25.75 -42.10
C THR A 61 24.24 24.31 -41.67
N SER A 62 25.31 23.70 -42.20
CA SER A 62 25.74 22.34 -41.85
C SER A 62 25.92 22.15 -40.32
N ALA A 63 26.45 23.16 -39.63
CA ALA A 63 26.56 23.17 -38.17
C ALA A 63 25.19 23.11 -37.47
N THR A 64 24.17 23.79 -38.00
CA THR A 64 22.80 23.80 -37.47
C THR A 64 22.15 22.42 -37.62
N LEU A 65 22.33 21.77 -38.78
CA LEU A 65 21.84 20.40 -39.01
C LEU A 65 22.51 19.37 -38.10
N MET A 66 23.83 19.44 -37.91
CA MET A 66 24.55 18.56 -36.99
C MET A 66 24.10 18.77 -35.52
N ASN A 67 23.88 20.02 -35.11
CA ASN A 67 23.40 20.34 -33.77
C ASN A 67 21.98 19.81 -33.52
N VAL A 68 21.06 19.98 -34.49
CA VAL A 68 19.70 19.44 -34.39
C VAL A 68 19.73 17.91 -34.31
N ASN A 69 20.53 17.24 -35.14
CA ASN A 69 20.65 15.78 -35.10
C ASN A 69 21.23 15.29 -33.75
N ARG A 70 22.24 15.98 -33.21
CA ARG A 70 22.79 15.67 -31.88
C ARG A 70 21.76 15.85 -30.77
N VAL A 71 20.98 16.93 -30.80
CA VAL A 71 19.91 17.19 -29.83
C VAL A 71 18.80 16.15 -29.94
N ASP A 72 18.38 15.79 -31.16
CA ASP A 72 17.35 14.77 -31.39
C ASP A 72 17.80 13.39 -30.90
N GLN A 73 19.04 12.98 -31.18
CA GLN A 73 19.61 11.74 -30.64
C GLN A 73 19.68 11.74 -29.11
N MET A 74 20.04 12.88 -28.49
CA MET A 74 20.05 13.02 -27.03
C MET A 74 18.64 12.93 -26.44
N LEU A 75 17.67 13.65 -27.00
CA LEU A 75 16.27 13.62 -26.56
C LEU A 75 15.68 12.22 -26.73
N GLN A 76 15.98 11.52 -27.82
CA GLN A 76 15.51 10.16 -28.07
C GLN A 76 16.09 9.17 -27.06
N LYS A 77 17.38 9.28 -26.73
CA LYS A 77 18.00 8.46 -25.67
C LYS A 77 17.39 8.76 -24.30
N MET A 78 17.17 10.04 -23.97
CA MET A 78 16.55 10.41 -22.69
C MET A 78 15.10 9.93 -22.59
N LEU A 79 14.30 10.07 -23.65
CA LEU A 79 12.92 9.56 -23.68
C LEU A 79 12.89 8.05 -23.46
N HIS A 80 13.69 7.30 -24.20
CA HIS A 80 13.73 5.85 -24.05
C HIS A 80 14.17 5.42 -22.64
N HIS A 81 15.14 6.13 -22.06
CA HIS A 81 15.58 5.87 -20.69
C HIS A 81 14.45 6.14 -19.68
N HIS A 82 13.78 7.28 -19.77
CA HIS A 82 12.69 7.63 -18.85
C HIS A 82 11.46 6.72 -19.02
N GLU A 83 11.14 6.29 -20.25
CA GLU A 83 10.10 5.29 -20.51
C GLU A 83 10.42 3.95 -19.83
N HIS A 84 11.69 3.52 -19.90
CA HIS A 84 12.13 2.31 -19.21
C HIS A 84 12.06 2.47 -17.68
N GLU A 85 12.52 3.59 -17.14
CA GLU A 85 12.43 3.89 -15.70
C GLU A 85 10.97 3.95 -15.22
N GLN A 86 10.07 4.52 -16.02
CA GLN A 86 8.64 4.54 -15.74
C GLN A 86 8.07 3.12 -15.68
N ALA A 87 8.39 2.27 -16.66
CA ALA A 87 7.93 0.88 -16.69
C ALA A 87 8.45 0.09 -15.48
N VAL A 88 9.72 0.26 -15.12
CA VAL A 88 10.32 -0.37 -13.92
C VAL A 88 9.59 0.10 -12.66
N MET A 89 9.42 1.41 -12.50
CA MET A 89 8.77 1.95 -11.31
C MET A 89 7.28 1.58 -11.22
N GLN A 90 6.59 1.45 -12.35
CA GLN A 90 5.21 0.93 -12.38
C GLN A 90 5.16 -0.54 -11.94
N ALA A 91 6.11 -1.37 -12.38
CA ALA A 91 6.22 -2.76 -11.93
C ALA A 91 6.54 -2.86 -10.42
N GLU A 92 7.41 -1.99 -9.91
CA GLU A 92 7.70 -1.88 -8.48
C GLU A 92 6.46 -1.46 -7.68
N CYS A 93 5.72 -0.45 -8.14
CA CYS A 93 4.47 -0.01 -7.53
C CYS A 93 3.46 -1.17 -7.46
N ALA A 94 3.30 -1.92 -8.54
CA ALA A 94 2.39 -3.07 -8.58
C ALA A 94 2.82 -4.19 -7.61
N SER A 95 4.13 -4.45 -7.51
CA SER A 95 4.69 -5.41 -6.55
C SER A 95 4.46 -4.98 -5.09
N VAL A 96 4.71 -3.72 -4.78
CA VAL A 96 4.48 -3.15 -3.44
C VAL A 96 2.98 -3.13 -3.10
N GLN A 97 2.12 -2.82 -4.07
CA GLN A 97 0.67 -2.89 -3.90
C GLN A 97 0.19 -4.31 -3.55
N LYS A 98 0.65 -5.34 -4.27
CA LYS A 98 0.34 -6.74 -3.92
C LYS A 98 0.81 -7.11 -2.52
N LYS A 99 1.99 -6.64 -2.10
CA LYS A 99 2.48 -6.83 -0.72
C LYS A 99 1.58 -6.14 0.30
N LEU A 100 1.10 -4.94 -0.01
CA LEU A 100 0.18 -4.18 0.85
C LEU A 100 -1.16 -4.91 0.99
N GLU A 101 -1.72 -5.42 -0.11
CA GLU A 101 -2.96 -6.21 -0.12
C GLU A 101 -2.82 -7.47 0.73
N HIS A 102 -1.72 -8.20 0.60
CA HIS A 102 -1.46 -9.38 1.43
C HIS A 102 -1.36 -9.03 2.92
N LYS A 103 -0.66 -7.94 3.27
CA LYS A 103 -0.60 -7.46 4.67
C LYS A 103 -1.97 -7.04 5.18
N HIS A 104 -2.77 -6.36 4.36
CA HIS A 104 -4.13 -5.98 4.71
C HIS A 104 -5.00 -7.21 5.00
N ALA A 105 -4.95 -8.23 4.14
CA ALA A 105 -5.65 -9.50 4.36
C ALA A 105 -5.21 -10.19 5.66
N ARG A 106 -3.91 -10.14 5.99
CA ARG A 106 -3.36 -10.68 7.24
C ARG A 106 -3.88 -9.95 8.47
N VAL A 107 -3.93 -8.61 8.44
CA VAL A 107 -4.52 -7.79 9.53
C VAL A 107 -6.00 -8.13 9.73
N GLN A 108 -6.79 -8.20 8.66
CA GLN A 108 -8.19 -8.60 8.72
C GLN A 108 -8.37 -10.03 9.28
N GLY A 109 -7.48 -10.95 8.93
CA GLY A 109 -7.45 -12.31 9.48
C GLY A 109 -7.26 -12.30 11.01
N LEU A 110 -6.29 -11.52 11.50
CA LEU A 110 -6.04 -11.37 12.93
C LEU A 110 -7.23 -10.71 13.66
N GLU A 111 -7.90 -9.74 13.04
CA GLU A 111 -9.13 -9.13 13.58
C GLU A 111 -10.25 -10.14 13.75
N LYS A 112 -10.52 -10.94 12.72
CA LYS A 112 -11.54 -12.00 12.77
C LYS A 112 -11.25 -13.04 13.86
N VAL A 113 -9.97 -13.37 14.10
CA VAL A 113 -9.56 -14.27 15.18
C VAL A 113 -9.76 -13.61 16.54
N LEU A 114 -9.36 -12.35 16.70
CA LEU A 114 -9.55 -11.60 17.93
C LEU A 114 -11.02 -11.47 18.31
N GLU A 115 -11.89 -11.18 17.34
CA GLU A 115 -13.32 -11.08 17.57
C GLU A 115 -13.91 -12.42 18.01
N ARG A 116 -13.55 -13.52 17.32
CA ARG A 116 -13.96 -14.88 17.72
C ARG A 116 -13.51 -15.23 19.13
N TRP A 117 -12.29 -14.91 19.51
CA TRP A 117 -11.76 -15.20 20.84
C TRP A 117 -12.39 -14.32 21.93
N ARG A 118 -12.70 -13.06 21.63
CA ARG A 118 -13.45 -12.18 22.54
C ARG A 118 -14.86 -12.72 22.78
N LYS A 119 -15.59 -13.11 21.72
CA LYS A 119 -16.93 -13.74 21.84
C LYS A 119 -16.88 -15.04 22.65
N LYS A 120 -15.87 -15.89 22.42
CA LYS A 120 -15.69 -17.11 23.22
C LYS A 120 -15.41 -16.78 24.69
N GLN A 121 -14.60 -15.76 24.97
CA GLN A 121 -14.30 -15.35 26.34
C GLN A 121 -15.53 -14.77 27.05
N SER A 122 -16.34 -13.94 26.39
CA SER A 122 -17.56 -13.37 26.97
C SER A 122 -18.59 -14.45 27.25
N TYR A 123 -18.74 -15.41 26.33
CA TYR A 123 -19.61 -16.57 26.52
C TYR A 123 -19.19 -17.42 27.73
N GLU A 124 -17.91 -17.76 27.85
CA GLU A 124 -17.38 -18.51 29.00
C GLU A 124 -17.58 -17.77 30.33
N LYS A 125 -17.47 -16.43 30.33
CA LYS A 125 -17.74 -15.61 31.52
C LYS A 125 -19.22 -15.66 31.90
N ALA A 126 -20.11 -15.44 30.93
CA ALA A 126 -21.56 -15.49 31.14
C ALA A 126 -22.02 -16.86 31.62
N LYS A 127 -21.49 -17.95 31.03
CA LYS A 127 -21.80 -19.33 31.45
C LYS A 127 -21.39 -19.60 32.91
N LYS A 128 -20.23 -19.09 33.34
CA LYS A 128 -19.78 -19.23 34.74
C LYS A 128 -20.64 -18.43 35.70
N GLU A 129 -21.02 -17.21 35.34
CA GLU A 129 -21.92 -16.36 36.12
C GLU A 129 -23.31 -17.00 36.25
N GLN A 130 -23.86 -17.53 35.15
CA GLN A 130 -25.13 -18.24 35.16
C GLN A 130 -25.09 -19.47 36.08
N LYS A 131 -24.05 -20.30 35.98
CA LYS A 131 -23.89 -21.47 36.86
C LYS A 131 -23.81 -21.06 38.33
N LEU A 132 -23.09 -19.98 38.65
CA LEU A 132 -22.99 -19.47 40.01
C LEU A 132 -24.36 -19.03 40.55
N ILE A 133 -25.18 -18.38 39.73
CA ILE A 133 -26.56 -17.99 40.07
C ILE A 133 -27.42 -19.23 40.30
N GLU A 134 -27.35 -20.23 39.42
CA GLU A 134 -28.06 -21.50 39.57
C GLU A 134 -27.68 -22.21 40.87
N ASP A 135 -26.39 -22.27 41.21
CA ASP A 135 -25.90 -22.86 42.46
C ASP A 135 -26.42 -22.11 43.71
N ILE A 136 -26.51 -20.77 43.64
CA ILE A 136 -27.09 -19.94 44.71
C ILE A 136 -28.60 -20.21 44.85
N ILE A 137 -29.33 -20.32 43.74
CA ILE A 137 -30.77 -20.63 43.77
C ILE A 137 -30.99 -22.03 44.36
N ASN A 138 -30.26 -23.03 43.86
CA ASN A 138 -30.37 -24.42 44.30
C ASN A 138 -30.06 -24.57 45.80
N SER A 139 -29.01 -23.91 46.29
CA SER A 139 -28.68 -23.93 47.72
C SER A 139 -29.74 -23.26 48.60
N ARG A 140 -30.38 -22.18 48.13
CA ARG A 140 -31.52 -21.54 48.81
C ARG A 140 -32.77 -22.42 48.84
N VAL A 141 -33.09 -23.10 47.73
CA VAL A 141 -34.25 -24.00 47.65
C VAL A 141 -34.05 -25.21 48.57
N LYS A 142 -32.86 -25.83 48.58
CA LYS A 142 -32.52 -26.94 49.48
C LYS A 142 -32.62 -26.56 50.96
N ARG A 143 -32.28 -25.33 51.34
CA ARG A 143 -32.44 -24.84 52.72
C ARG A 143 -33.89 -24.58 53.15
N LYS A 144 -34.82 -24.38 52.21
CA LYS A 144 -36.25 -24.16 52.51
C LYS A 144 -37.08 -25.44 52.58
N THR A 145 -36.53 -26.55 52.09
CA THR A 145 -37.20 -27.86 52.05
C THR A 145 -36.79 -28.79 53.19
N LEU A 146 -35.82 -28.36 54.01
CA LEU A 146 -35.49 -28.90 55.34
C LEU A 146 -36.16 -28.05 56.41
#